data_AF-A0A180GXM9-F1
#
_entry.id   AF-A0A180GXM9-F1
#
_cell.length_a   1.000
_cell.length_b   1.000
_cell.length_c   1.000
_cell.angle_alpha   90.00
_cell.angle_beta   90.00
_cell.angle_gamma   90.00
#
_symmetry.space_group_name_H-M   'P 1'
#
loop_
_entity.id
_entity.type
_entity.pdbx_description
1 polymer ?
#
loop_
_entity_poly.entity_id
_entity_poly.type
_entity_poly.pdbx_seq_one_letter_code
_entity_poly.pdbx_strand_id
1 'polypeptide(L)'
;MLQLRRRQRNNPNIAQGRQMGEISNTLVPLEQEIKWIIEEIGSDFFSNLAGASNTQKRQLIKMKVSKAKLYEAKVGVCEIQKKWDQRGSGTRVQARFKKIMNSKTKLLRSKWVSYNKKAEDYNTLYVPEATMATPSLEEVKSMDLTDPFWNLGSLTHPEEPWAVDFNVQRGISAYLTQSRCQEELARISREARQALKWAIHKSSKLDEISKFLRRDDWSQTNLPESAVELSLKELCSRHNLSTSALGSVYANLAKKHCRGWMAWNSHFCQLLIWSQKYLSPEWPEETDVGQQWDLVMHFCKLIWEELAKVDSVIMELEDNGDYEEEEILQQEELQTPFGMDGMDGREENEMEL
;
A
#
# COMPACT_ATOMS: atom_id res chain seq x y z
N MET A 1 -49.23 -4.04 -4.39
CA MET A 1 -48.03 -3.59 -3.62
C MET A 1 -47.13 -4.78 -3.32
N LEU A 2 -46.35 -5.31 -4.30
CA LEU A 2 -45.23 -6.27 -4.07
C LEU A 2 -44.54 -6.77 -5.38
N GLN A 3 -44.28 -5.94 -6.39
CA GLN A 3 -43.63 -6.43 -7.64
C GLN A 3 -42.67 -5.43 -8.33
N LEU A 4 -42.08 -4.43 -7.65
CA LEU A 4 -41.16 -3.47 -8.31
C LEU A 4 -39.94 -3.07 -7.46
N ARG A 5 -39.28 -4.03 -6.80
CA ARG A 5 -37.95 -3.84 -6.19
C ARG A 5 -37.05 -5.03 -6.46
N ARG A 6 -36.67 -5.22 -7.74
CA ARG A 6 -35.62 -6.20 -8.11
C ARG A 6 -35.09 -5.99 -9.54
N ARG A 7 -34.87 -4.74 -9.97
CA ARG A 7 -34.17 -4.45 -11.23
C ARG A 7 -33.37 -3.15 -11.12
N GLN A 8 -32.28 -3.16 -10.36
CA GLN A 8 -31.23 -2.13 -10.45
C GLN A 8 -29.96 -2.53 -9.69
N ARG A 9 -29.44 -3.72 -9.96
CA ARG A 9 -28.05 -4.10 -9.66
C ARG A 9 -27.66 -5.11 -10.70
N ASN A 10 -27.17 -4.62 -11.84
CA ASN A 10 -26.29 -5.33 -12.77
C ASN A 10 -26.10 -4.44 -13.99
N ASN A 11 -25.11 -3.57 -13.91
CA ASN A 11 -24.31 -3.29 -15.08
C ASN A 11 -22.84 -3.25 -14.61
N PRO A 12 -22.14 -4.40 -14.63
CA PRO A 12 -20.72 -4.42 -14.37
C PRO A 12 -20.00 -3.71 -15.51
N ASN A 13 -19.16 -2.77 -15.10
CA ASN A 13 -18.30 -1.94 -15.94
C ASN A 13 -17.40 -2.85 -16.80
N ILE A 14 -17.64 -2.89 -18.11
CA ILE A 14 -16.95 -3.79 -19.07
C ILE A 14 -15.41 -3.58 -19.05
N ALA A 15 -14.95 -2.37 -18.70
CA ALA A 15 -13.54 -2.06 -18.52
C ALA A 15 -12.92 -2.73 -17.27
N GLN A 16 -13.65 -2.78 -16.15
CA GLN A 16 -13.20 -3.49 -14.94
C GLN A 16 -13.21 -5.01 -15.14
N GLY A 17 -14.15 -5.53 -15.94
CA GLY A 17 -14.17 -6.94 -16.34
C GLY A 17 -12.96 -7.34 -17.19
N ARG A 18 -12.48 -6.47 -18.09
CA ARG A 18 -11.25 -6.71 -18.86
C ARG A 18 -10.00 -6.66 -17.97
N GLN A 19 -9.90 -5.68 -17.08
CA GLN A 19 -8.76 -5.55 -16.18
C GLN A 19 -8.68 -6.71 -15.16
N MET A 20 -9.83 -7.14 -14.62
CA MET A 20 -9.92 -8.36 -13.79
C MET A 20 -9.64 -9.64 -14.61
N GLY A 21 -10.08 -9.70 -15.87
CA GLY A 21 -9.77 -10.80 -16.77
C GLY A 21 -8.29 -10.91 -17.12
N GLU A 22 -7.60 -9.78 -17.32
CA GLU A 22 -6.16 -9.72 -17.56
C GLU A 22 -5.34 -10.14 -16.32
N ILE A 23 -5.78 -9.75 -15.12
CA ILE A 23 -5.16 -10.20 -13.86
C ILE A 23 -5.42 -11.70 -13.63
N SER A 24 -6.64 -12.20 -13.87
CA SER A 24 -6.93 -13.65 -13.78
C SER A 24 -6.18 -14.46 -14.84
N ASN A 25 -6.01 -13.93 -16.05
CA ASN A 25 -5.29 -14.62 -17.14
C ASN A 25 -3.78 -14.64 -16.93
N THR A 26 -3.22 -13.74 -16.13
CA THR A 26 -1.79 -13.75 -15.75
C THR A 26 -1.53 -14.51 -14.45
N LEU A 27 -2.52 -14.60 -13.56
CA LEU A 27 -2.43 -15.35 -12.31
C LEU A 27 -2.33 -16.86 -12.54
N VAL A 28 -3.13 -17.43 -13.44
CA VAL A 28 -3.12 -18.88 -13.69
C VAL A 28 -1.77 -19.39 -14.24
N PRO A 29 -1.14 -18.73 -15.22
CA PRO A 29 0.22 -19.07 -15.66
C PRO A 29 1.25 -18.92 -14.54
N LEU A 30 1.19 -17.85 -13.75
CA LEU A 30 2.11 -17.64 -12.62
C LEU A 30 1.92 -18.71 -11.54
N GLU A 31 0.69 -19.11 -11.23
CA GLU A 31 0.42 -20.21 -10.30
C GLU A 31 0.91 -21.56 -10.82
N GLN A 32 0.84 -21.79 -12.13
CA GLN A 32 1.38 -22.98 -12.78
C GLN A 32 2.91 -22.97 -12.78
N GLU A 33 3.53 -21.82 -13.05
CA GLU A 33 4.98 -21.64 -13.03
C GLU A 33 5.53 -21.78 -11.61
N ILE A 34 4.84 -21.22 -10.61
CA ILE A 34 5.16 -21.45 -9.19
C ILE A 34 5.03 -22.93 -8.83
N LYS A 35 3.98 -23.63 -9.29
CA LYS A 35 3.83 -25.07 -9.05
C LYS A 35 4.94 -25.88 -9.71
N TRP A 36 5.30 -25.54 -10.95
CA TRP A 36 6.37 -26.19 -11.67
C TRP A 36 7.73 -25.98 -10.98
N ILE A 37 8.04 -24.75 -10.57
CA ILE A 37 9.22 -24.42 -9.76
C ILE A 37 9.21 -25.22 -8.44
N ILE A 38 8.06 -25.36 -7.78
CA ILE A 38 7.93 -26.16 -6.55
C ILE A 38 8.20 -27.64 -6.81
N GLU A 39 7.70 -28.18 -7.92
CA GLU A 39 7.92 -29.57 -8.32
C GLU A 39 9.39 -29.83 -8.69
N GLU A 40 10.02 -28.92 -9.43
CA GLU A 40 11.42 -29.01 -9.84
C GLU A 40 12.40 -28.85 -8.66
N ILE A 41 12.16 -27.88 -7.77
CA ILE A 41 12.91 -27.73 -6.51
C ILE A 41 12.63 -28.93 -5.57
N GLY A 42 11.47 -29.57 -5.69
CA GLY A 42 10.98 -30.62 -4.81
C GLY A 42 11.50 -32.03 -5.09
N SER A 43 11.76 -32.41 -6.35
CA SER A 43 11.99 -33.83 -6.71
C SER A 43 13.45 -34.26 -6.68
N ASP A 44 14.34 -33.49 -7.30
CA ASP A 44 15.73 -33.91 -7.56
C ASP A 44 16.71 -33.29 -6.56
N PHE A 45 16.32 -32.17 -5.96
CA PHE A 45 17.11 -31.37 -5.03
C PHE A 45 17.19 -31.97 -3.61
N PHE A 46 16.18 -32.75 -3.20
CA PHE A 46 16.13 -33.41 -1.88
C PHE A 46 16.69 -34.84 -1.90
N SER A 47 16.72 -35.48 -3.06
CA SER A 47 17.19 -36.86 -3.26
C SER A 47 18.72 -36.96 -3.28
N ASN A 48 19.42 -35.91 -3.74
CA ASN A 48 20.88 -35.87 -3.92
C ASN A 48 21.69 -35.11 -2.85
N LEU A 49 21.19 -35.00 -1.61
CA LEU A 49 21.99 -34.48 -0.49
C LEU A 49 23.16 -35.45 -0.20
N ALA A 50 24.41 -35.10 -0.49
CA ALA A 50 25.54 -36.01 -0.26
C ALA A 50 25.73 -36.35 1.24
N GLY A 51 26.08 -37.60 1.57
CA GLY A 51 26.66 -37.98 2.88
C GLY A 51 25.74 -38.48 4.00
N ALA A 52 24.40 -38.41 3.92
CA ALA A 52 23.50 -38.88 5.00
C ALA A 52 22.55 -40.02 4.59
N SER A 53 22.25 -40.94 5.51
CA SER A 53 21.22 -41.98 5.31
C SER A 53 19.85 -41.32 5.06
N ASN A 54 19.03 -41.92 4.18
CA ASN A 54 17.68 -41.41 3.83
C ASN A 54 16.82 -41.13 5.09
N THR A 55 17.02 -41.88 6.17
CA THR A 55 16.31 -41.68 7.44
C THR A 55 16.76 -40.42 8.18
N GLN A 56 18.07 -40.16 8.25
CA GLN A 56 18.63 -38.96 8.90
C GLN A 56 18.23 -37.68 8.15
N LYS A 57 18.29 -37.71 6.80
CA LYS A 57 17.82 -36.60 5.95
C LYS A 57 16.35 -36.30 6.18
N ARG A 58 15.51 -37.34 6.19
CA ARG A 58 14.08 -37.20 6.46
C ARG A 58 13.81 -36.60 7.85
N GLN A 59 14.59 -36.96 8.87
CA GLN A 59 14.47 -36.37 10.21
C GLN A 59 14.93 -34.90 10.24
N LEU A 60 16.05 -34.59 9.60
CA LEU A 60 16.54 -33.21 9.47
C LEU A 60 15.51 -32.31 8.78
N ILE A 61 14.91 -32.77 7.67
CA ILE A 61 13.85 -32.04 6.96
C ILE A 61 12.63 -31.85 7.86
N LYS A 62 12.15 -32.91 8.54
CA LYS A 62 11.01 -32.80 9.48
C LYS A 62 11.27 -31.82 10.61
N MET A 63 12.50 -31.78 11.13
CA MET A 63 12.92 -30.85 12.15
C MET A 63 12.96 -29.41 11.61
N LYS A 64 13.59 -29.16 10.45
CA LYS A 64 13.61 -27.84 9.83
C LYS A 64 12.20 -27.33 9.51
N VAL A 65 11.32 -28.17 8.95
CA VAL A 65 9.91 -27.83 8.74
C VAL A 65 9.21 -27.48 10.07
N SER A 66 9.53 -28.18 11.15
CA SER A 66 8.97 -27.86 12.47
C SER A 66 9.47 -26.52 13.01
N LYS A 67 10.74 -26.17 12.76
CA LYS A 67 11.33 -24.88 13.10
C LYS A 67 10.72 -23.72 12.31
N ALA A 68 10.46 -23.91 11.01
CA ALA A 68 9.72 -22.92 10.20
C ALA A 68 8.30 -22.69 10.74
N LYS A 69 7.58 -23.76 11.09
CA LYS A 69 6.25 -23.66 11.73
C LYS A 69 6.30 -22.98 13.11
N LEU A 70 7.41 -23.09 13.83
CA LEU A 70 7.64 -22.37 15.08
C LEU A 70 7.82 -20.86 14.81
N TYR A 71 8.60 -20.50 13.80
CA TYR A 71 8.78 -19.10 13.38
C TYR A 71 7.45 -18.45 12.99
N GLU A 72 6.65 -19.10 12.15
CA GLU A 72 5.30 -18.62 11.78
C GLU A 72 4.41 -18.38 13.00
N ALA A 73 4.46 -19.29 13.98
CA ALA A 73 3.70 -19.13 15.22
C ALA A 73 4.18 -17.94 16.06
N LYS A 74 5.50 -17.68 16.09
CA LYS A 74 6.10 -16.52 16.78
C LYS A 74 5.73 -15.21 16.08
N VAL A 75 5.82 -15.14 14.75
CA VAL A 75 5.35 -13.99 13.95
C VAL A 75 3.88 -13.70 14.28
N GLY A 76 3.04 -14.74 14.30
CA GLY A 76 1.62 -14.59 14.63
C GLY A 76 1.34 -14.10 16.06
N VAL A 77 2.26 -14.27 17.01
CA VAL A 77 2.17 -13.63 18.35
C VAL A 77 2.62 -12.18 18.28
N CYS A 78 3.75 -11.90 17.63
CA CYS A 78 4.29 -10.54 17.48
C CYS A 78 3.32 -9.60 16.74
N GLU A 79 2.65 -10.07 15.68
CA GLU A 79 1.65 -9.27 14.95
C GLU A 79 0.46 -8.88 15.82
N ILE A 80 -0.02 -9.80 16.66
CA ILE A 80 -1.14 -9.53 17.56
C ILE A 80 -0.70 -8.61 18.70
N GLN A 81 0.52 -8.75 19.20
CA GLN A 81 1.10 -7.80 20.17
C GLN A 81 1.14 -6.39 19.58
N LYS A 82 1.67 -6.22 18.35
CA LYS A 82 1.68 -4.91 17.66
C LYS A 82 0.29 -4.30 17.53
N LYS A 83 -0.72 -5.10 17.20
CA LYS A 83 -2.12 -4.64 17.10
C LYS A 83 -2.74 -4.32 18.47
N TRP A 84 -2.30 -5.00 19.52
CA TRP A 84 -2.72 -4.72 20.89
C TRP A 84 -2.17 -3.37 21.39
N ASP A 85 -0.90 -3.10 21.09
CA ASP A 85 -0.18 -1.92 21.59
C ASP A 85 -0.62 -0.62 20.89
N GLN A 86 -1.41 -0.71 19.82
CA GLN A 86 -2.05 0.44 19.17
C GLN A 86 -3.12 1.05 20.10
N ARG A 87 -2.90 2.29 20.53
CA ARG A 87 -3.83 3.06 21.37
C ARG A 87 -5.14 3.34 20.63
N GLY A 88 -6.25 3.43 21.37
CA GLY A 88 -7.57 3.81 20.84
C GLY A 88 -8.57 2.66 20.61
N SER A 89 -8.21 1.42 20.95
CA SER A 89 -9.14 0.28 20.82
C SER A 89 -10.12 0.20 21.98
N GLY A 90 -11.43 0.34 21.71
CA GLY A 90 -12.49 0.20 22.71
C GLY A 90 -12.54 -1.19 23.39
N THR A 91 -13.19 -1.29 24.56
CA THR A 91 -13.19 -2.45 25.47
C THR A 91 -13.54 -3.78 24.79
N ARG A 92 -14.45 -3.76 23.81
CA ARG A 92 -14.86 -4.95 23.05
C ARG A 92 -13.77 -5.49 22.12
N VAL A 93 -12.93 -4.60 21.58
CA VAL A 93 -11.80 -4.94 20.71
C VAL A 93 -10.66 -5.53 21.54
N GLN A 94 -10.39 -4.95 22.72
CA GLN A 94 -9.39 -5.47 23.67
C GLN A 94 -9.72 -6.90 24.15
N ALA A 95 -10.98 -7.18 24.49
CA ALA A 95 -11.40 -8.53 24.88
C ALA A 95 -11.21 -9.56 23.75
N ARG A 96 -11.46 -9.16 22.48
CA ARG A 96 -11.21 -10.01 21.30
C ARG A 96 -9.73 -10.28 21.10
N PHE A 97 -8.88 -9.26 21.18
CA PHE A 97 -7.44 -9.46 21.09
C PHE A 97 -6.93 -10.37 22.22
N LYS A 98 -7.54 -10.35 23.41
CA LYS A 98 -7.11 -11.21 24.55
C LYS A 98 -7.31 -12.66 24.23
N LYS A 99 -8.48 -12.97 23.65
CA LYS A 99 -8.80 -14.32 23.20
C LYS A 99 -7.86 -14.79 22.08
N ILE A 100 -7.59 -13.92 21.10
CA ILE A 100 -6.68 -14.25 19.99
C ILE A 100 -5.25 -14.44 20.50
N MET A 101 -4.77 -13.57 21.38
CA MET A 101 -3.44 -13.63 21.98
C MET A 101 -3.22 -14.93 22.76
N ASN A 102 -4.19 -15.33 23.58
CA ASN A 102 -4.14 -16.61 24.30
C ASN A 102 -4.07 -17.80 23.33
N SER A 103 -4.85 -17.77 22.24
CA SER A 103 -4.83 -18.80 21.20
C SER A 103 -3.48 -18.88 20.49
N LYS A 104 -2.90 -17.73 20.10
CA LYS A 104 -1.61 -17.64 19.42
C LYS A 104 -0.46 -18.07 20.34
N THR A 105 -0.49 -17.68 21.61
CA THR A 105 0.48 -18.10 22.62
C THR A 105 0.42 -19.62 22.87
N LYS A 106 -0.79 -20.20 22.89
CA LYS A 106 -0.97 -21.66 22.98
C LYS A 106 -0.43 -22.39 21.75
N LEU A 107 -0.66 -21.84 20.56
CA LEU A 107 -0.12 -22.37 19.31
C LEU A 107 1.41 -22.33 19.31
N LEU A 108 2.02 -21.21 19.71
CA LEU A 108 3.46 -21.05 19.85
C LEU A 108 4.05 -22.13 20.78
N ARG A 109 3.46 -22.32 21.96
CA ARG A 109 3.88 -23.38 22.90
C ARG A 109 3.80 -24.77 22.28
N SER A 110 2.70 -25.08 21.58
CA SER A 110 2.53 -26.37 20.91
C SER A 110 3.58 -26.62 19.82
N LYS A 111 3.89 -25.59 19.00
CA LYS A 111 4.92 -25.69 17.96
C LYS A 111 6.31 -25.80 18.57
N TRP A 112 6.58 -25.09 19.67
CA TRP A 112 7.84 -25.15 20.40
C TRP A 112 8.12 -26.56 20.92
N VAL A 113 7.15 -27.19 21.61
CA VAL A 113 7.28 -28.60 22.06
C VAL A 113 7.57 -29.52 20.87
N SER A 114 6.88 -29.32 19.75
CA SER A 114 7.06 -30.14 18.56
C SER A 114 8.44 -29.98 17.90
N TYR A 115 9.02 -28.78 17.96
CA TYR A 115 10.37 -28.51 17.48
C TYR A 115 11.42 -29.07 18.43
N ASN A 116 11.36 -28.72 19.73
CA ASN A 116 12.36 -29.15 20.72
C ASN A 116 12.45 -30.67 20.78
N LYS A 117 11.32 -31.38 20.80
CA LYS A 117 11.32 -32.85 20.75
C LYS A 117 12.08 -33.38 19.53
N LYS A 118 11.83 -32.83 18.33
CA LYS A 118 12.51 -33.31 17.11
C LYS A 118 13.98 -32.92 17.07
N ALA A 119 14.35 -31.78 17.64
CA ALA A 119 15.74 -31.35 17.75
C ALA A 119 16.51 -32.22 18.75
N GLU A 120 15.92 -32.54 19.90
CA GLU A 120 16.45 -33.50 20.89
C GLU A 120 16.58 -34.91 20.29
N ASP A 121 15.52 -35.42 19.66
CA ASP A 121 15.55 -36.72 18.97
C ASP A 121 16.67 -36.75 17.91
N TYR A 122 16.85 -35.67 17.14
CA TYR A 122 17.91 -35.59 16.14
C TYR A 122 19.31 -35.54 16.74
N ASN A 123 19.51 -34.72 17.78
CA ASN A 123 20.81 -34.58 18.46
C ASN A 123 21.26 -35.88 19.13
N THR A 124 20.33 -36.62 19.75
CA THR A 124 20.62 -37.89 20.42
C THR A 124 20.91 -39.02 19.44
N LEU A 125 20.21 -39.08 18.30
CA LEU A 125 20.31 -40.20 17.35
C LEU A 125 21.52 -40.11 16.40
N TYR A 126 22.01 -38.91 16.09
CA TYR A 126 22.91 -38.72 14.95
C TYR A 126 24.23 -38.01 15.26
N VAL A 127 24.45 -37.54 16.51
CA VAL A 127 25.65 -36.80 16.94
C VAL A 127 26.18 -35.86 15.85
N PRO A 128 25.38 -34.87 15.43
CA PRO A 128 25.76 -33.97 14.35
C PRO A 128 26.97 -33.12 14.76
N GLU A 129 27.80 -32.76 13.77
CA GLU A 129 28.99 -31.92 13.96
C GLU A 129 28.66 -30.55 14.59
N ALA A 130 27.47 -30.03 14.31
CA ALA A 130 26.85 -28.92 15.03
C ALA A 130 25.53 -29.36 15.66
N THR A 131 25.46 -29.32 17.00
CA THR A 131 24.25 -29.63 17.75
C THR A 131 23.16 -28.61 17.48
N MET A 132 21.94 -29.07 17.22
CA MET A 132 20.80 -28.18 17.00
C MET A 132 20.40 -27.50 18.32
N ALA A 133 20.26 -26.18 18.31
CA ALA A 133 19.85 -25.41 19.48
C ALA A 133 18.42 -25.80 19.95
N THR A 134 18.27 -26.00 21.26
CA THR A 134 17.00 -26.36 21.93
C THR A 134 16.63 -25.32 22.99
N PRO A 135 16.33 -24.06 22.58
CA PRO A 135 16.03 -22.99 23.52
C PRO A 135 14.78 -23.27 24.36
N SER A 136 14.74 -22.71 25.55
CA SER A 136 13.58 -22.73 26.42
C SER A 136 12.41 -21.94 25.81
N LEU A 137 11.19 -22.20 26.28
CA LEU A 137 10.02 -21.46 25.81
C LEU A 137 10.12 -19.96 26.13
N GLU A 138 10.80 -19.59 27.22
CA GLU A 138 10.99 -18.20 27.62
C GLU A 138 11.98 -17.49 26.70
N GLU A 139 13.09 -18.15 26.37
CA GLU A 139 14.06 -17.65 25.40
C GLU A 139 13.42 -17.42 24.03
N VAL A 140 12.61 -18.37 23.53
CA VAL A 140 11.90 -18.21 22.25
C VAL A 140 10.89 -17.06 22.28
N LYS A 141 10.30 -16.76 23.44
CA LYS A 141 9.41 -15.61 23.59
C LYS A 141 10.17 -14.29 23.57
N SER A 142 11.36 -14.22 24.18
CA SER A 142 12.20 -13.02 24.20
C SER A 142 13.00 -12.79 22.92
N MET A 143 13.27 -13.85 22.14
CA MET A 143 13.99 -13.75 20.87
C MET A 143 13.28 -12.80 19.90
N ASP A 144 14.07 -11.94 19.27
CA ASP A 144 13.62 -11.12 18.16
C ASP A 144 13.40 -11.97 16.89
N LEU A 145 12.64 -11.45 15.92
CA LEU A 145 12.40 -12.14 14.65
C LEU A 145 13.66 -12.23 13.78
N THR A 146 14.66 -11.36 13.99
CA THR A 146 15.93 -11.39 13.26
C THR A 146 17.00 -12.26 13.93
N ASP A 147 16.68 -12.94 15.02
CA ASP A 147 17.63 -13.77 15.75
C ASP A 147 18.23 -14.88 14.84
N PRO A 148 19.55 -15.12 14.87
CA PRO A 148 20.19 -16.18 14.09
C PRO A 148 19.59 -17.57 14.30
N PHE A 149 18.97 -17.81 15.46
CA PHE A 149 18.19 -19.02 15.71
C PHE A 149 17.16 -19.25 14.61
N TRP A 150 16.49 -18.25 14.06
CA TRP A 150 15.47 -18.46 13.02
C TRP A 150 16.03 -18.87 11.67
N ASN A 151 17.33 -18.67 11.44
CA ASN A 151 17.99 -19.13 10.24
C ASN A 151 17.99 -20.67 10.22
N LEU A 152 17.30 -21.22 9.23
CA LEU A 152 17.23 -22.67 9.03
C LEU A 152 18.49 -23.20 8.32
N GLY A 153 19.34 -22.33 7.78
CA GLY A 153 20.44 -22.66 6.87
C GLY A 153 19.93 -23.32 5.59
N SER A 154 20.64 -23.17 4.48
CA SER A 154 20.28 -23.92 3.28
C SER A 154 20.33 -25.43 3.56
N LEU A 155 19.35 -26.18 3.05
CA LEU A 155 19.39 -27.64 3.11
C LEU A 155 20.42 -28.20 2.14
N THR A 156 20.76 -27.45 1.11
CA THR A 156 21.32 -28.01 -0.13
C THR A 156 22.81 -27.78 -0.26
N HIS A 157 23.33 -26.82 0.49
CA HIS A 157 24.70 -26.34 0.36
C HIS A 157 25.24 -25.85 1.72
N PRO A 158 25.26 -26.70 2.76
CA PRO A 158 25.69 -26.30 4.10
C PRO A 158 27.15 -25.86 4.16
N GLU A 159 27.97 -26.19 3.16
CA GLU A 159 29.40 -25.84 3.10
C GLU A 159 29.74 -24.75 2.07
N GLU A 160 28.78 -24.32 1.26
CA GLU A 160 29.07 -23.30 0.24
C GLU A 160 29.41 -21.96 0.90
N PRO A 161 30.33 -21.16 0.33
CA PRO A 161 30.76 -19.90 0.94
C PRO A 161 29.61 -18.93 1.23
N TRP A 162 28.58 -18.85 0.38
CA TRP A 162 27.42 -18.01 0.62
C TRP A 162 26.53 -18.48 1.80
N ALA A 163 26.68 -19.73 2.25
CA ALA A 163 25.91 -20.31 3.36
C ALA A 163 26.66 -20.24 4.70
N VAL A 164 27.99 -20.17 4.70
CA VAL A 164 28.83 -20.23 5.91
C VAL A 164 29.69 -18.99 6.10
N ASP A 165 30.28 -18.45 5.03
CA ASP A 165 31.20 -17.32 5.11
C ASP A 165 30.43 -16.01 5.34
N PHE A 166 30.67 -15.42 6.51
CA PHE A 166 30.04 -14.17 6.92
C PHE A 166 30.36 -13.00 5.98
N ASN A 167 31.57 -12.92 5.43
CA ASN A 167 31.94 -11.86 4.49
C ASN A 167 31.22 -12.02 3.16
N VAL A 168 31.08 -13.26 2.67
CA VAL A 168 30.33 -13.55 1.43
C VAL A 168 28.85 -13.20 1.62
N GLN A 169 28.26 -13.63 2.73
CA GLN A 169 26.87 -13.28 3.07
C GLN A 169 26.65 -11.77 3.17
N ARG A 170 27.55 -11.08 3.86
CA ARG A 170 27.48 -9.62 4.00
C ARG A 170 27.66 -8.93 2.65
N GLY A 171 28.54 -9.44 1.79
CA GLY A 171 28.73 -8.95 0.42
C GLY A 171 27.46 -9.11 -0.43
N ILE A 172 26.85 -10.30 -0.41
CA ILE A 172 25.58 -10.56 -1.11
C ILE A 172 24.48 -9.64 -0.60
N SER A 173 24.33 -9.52 0.73
CA SER A 173 23.32 -8.65 1.34
C SER A 173 23.53 -7.18 0.97
N ALA A 174 24.77 -6.69 0.99
CA ALA A 174 25.12 -5.33 0.61
C ALA A 174 24.81 -5.07 -0.87
N TYR A 175 25.19 -5.99 -1.76
CA TYR A 175 24.89 -5.90 -3.19
C TYR A 175 23.38 -5.87 -3.46
N LEU A 176 22.61 -6.78 -2.86
CA LEU A 176 21.15 -6.81 -3.01
C LEU A 176 20.50 -5.53 -2.47
N THR A 177 20.99 -5.01 -1.35
CA THR A 177 20.51 -3.74 -0.79
C THR A 177 20.79 -2.60 -1.75
N GLN A 178 21.99 -2.51 -2.30
CA GLN A 178 22.35 -1.51 -3.29
C GLN A 178 21.47 -1.58 -4.54
N SER A 179 21.27 -2.78 -5.10
CA SER A 179 20.40 -3.01 -6.27
C SER A 179 18.97 -2.55 -5.99
N ARG A 180 18.41 -2.94 -4.83
CA ARG A 180 17.07 -2.53 -4.42
C ARG A 180 16.96 -1.02 -4.24
N CYS A 181 17.96 -0.37 -3.63
CA CYS A 181 17.98 1.09 -3.53
C CYS A 181 17.97 1.75 -4.92
N GLN A 182 18.70 1.22 -5.90
CA GLN A 182 18.67 1.73 -7.27
C GLN A 182 17.30 1.55 -7.93
N GLU A 183 16.66 0.39 -7.74
CA GLU A 183 15.30 0.14 -8.22
C GLU A 183 14.26 1.08 -7.58
N GLU A 184 14.34 1.30 -6.26
CA GLU A 184 13.45 2.22 -5.56
C GLU A 184 13.66 3.67 -6.01
N LEU A 185 14.90 4.11 -6.25
CA LEU A 185 15.17 5.44 -6.82
C LEU A 185 14.58 5.58 -8.23
N ALA A 186 14.64 4.53 -9.05
CA ALA A 186 13.99 4.51 -10.35
C ALA A 186 12.45 4.53 -10.23
N ARG A 187 11.86 3.83 -9.25
CA ARG A 187 10.43 3.88 -8.97
C ARG A 187 9.99 5.27 -8.53
N ILE A 188 10.67 5.88 -7.55
CA ILE A 188 10.39 7.25 -7.09
C ILE A 188 10.45 8.23 -8.26
N SER A 189 11.45 8.09 -9.13
CA SER A 189 11.59 8.92 -10.33
C SER A 189 10.39 8.79 -11.27
N ARG A 190 9.86 7.58 -11.46
CA ARG A 190 8.67 7.33 -12.27
C ARG A 190 7.40 7.89 -11.62
N GLU A 191 7.23 7.67 -10.33
CA GLU A 191 6.06 8.15 -9.58
C GLU A 191 6.01 9.68 -9.54
N ALA A 192 7.15 10.34 -9.35
CA ALA A 192 7.26 11.79 -9.43
C ALA A 192 6.78 12.33 -10.79
N ARG A 193 7.27 11.76 -11.89
CA ARG A 193 6.85 12.14 -13.26
C ARG A 193 5.38 11.83 -13.52
N GLN A 194 4.89 10.71 -13.00
CA GLN A 194 3.47 10.35 -13.12
C GLN A 194 2.56 11.30 -12.34
N ALA A 195 2.96 11.75 -11.15
CA ALA A 195 2.24 12.76 -10.38
C ALA A 195 2.15 14.09 -11.16
N LEU A 196 3.22 14.45 -11.88
CA LEU A 196 3.24 15.64 -12.73
C LEU A 196 2.34 15.50 -13.96
N LYS A 197 2.39 14.36 -14.65
CA LYS A 197 1.43 14.06 -15.74
C LYS A 197 -0.01 14.08 -15.25
N TRP A 198 -0.26 13.56 -14.06
CA TRP A 198 -1.57 13.62 -13.43
C TRP A 198 -2.00 15.07 -13.19
N ALA A 199 -1.11 15.92 -12.68
CA ALA A 199 -1.39 17.33 -12.46
C ALA A 199 -1.67 18.08 -13.77
N ILE A 200 -0.89 17.83 -14.83
CA ILE A 200 -1.13 18.37 -16.18
C ILE A 200 -2.52 17.97 -16.66
N HIS A 201 -2.85 16.68 -16.66
CA HIS A 201 -4.17 16.19 -17.07
C HIS A 201 -5.30 16.77 -16.24
N LYS A 202 -5.10 16.89 -14.92
CA LYS A 202 -6.08 17.45 -13.99
C LYS A 202 -6.30 18.95 -14.27
N SER A 203 -5.25 19.70 -14.62
CA SER A 203 -5.35 21.11 -15.01
C SER A 203 -6.18 21.30 -16.27
N SER A 204 -5.99 20.46 -17.30
CA SER A 204 -6.78 20.50 -18.53
C SER A 204 -8.26 20.25 -18.26
N LYS A 205 -8.58 19.32 -17.36
CA LYS A 205 -9.96 19.10 -16.92
C LYS A 205 -10.55 20.30 -16.17
N LEU A 206 -9.78 20.93 -15.28
CA LEU A 206 -10.25 22.14 -14.59
C LEU A 206 -10.48 23.29 -15.58
N ASP A 207 -9.68 23.40 -16.63
CA ASP A 207 -9.88 24.38 -17.70
C ASP A 207 -11.17 24.12 -18.49
N GLU A 208 -11.46 22.87 -18.84
CA GLU A 208 -12.75 22.50 -19.47
C GLU A 208 -13.95 22.89 -18.58
N ILE A 209 -13.87 22.63 -17.28
CA ILE A 209 -14.94 22.99 -16.32
C ILE A 209 -15.06 24.51 -16.20
N SER A 210 -13.95 25.24 -16.18
CA SER A 210 -13.94 26.71 -16.16
C SER A 210 -14.68 27.29 -17.37
N LYS A 211 -14.34 26.79 -18.57
CA LYS A 211 -15.00 27.21 -19.83
C LYS A 211 -16.49 26.92 -19.82
N PHE A 212 -16.90 25.78 -19.27
CA PHE A 212 -18.31 25.43 -19.09
C PHE A 212 -19.04 26.41 -18.18
N LEU A 213 -18.43 26.81 -17.05
CA LEU A 213 -19.03 27.72 -16.08
C LEU A 213 -19.10 29.18 -16.57
N ARG A 214 -18.21 29.59 -17.48
CA ARG A 214 -18.17 30.93 -18.08
C ARG A 214 -19.10 31.11 -19.29
N ARG A 215 -19.72 30.03 -19.78
CA ARG A 215 -20.67 30.10 -20.91
C ARG A 215 -22.00 30.66 -20.39
N ASP A 216 -22.18 31.96 -20.56
CA ASP A 216 -23.41 32.67 -20.14
C ASP A 216 -24.64 32.34 -21.00
N ASP A 217 -24.48 31.71 -22.17
CA ASP A 217 -25.59 31.42 -23.07
C ASP A 217 -25.53 29.98 -23.64
N TRP A 218 -26.43 29.13 -23.14
CA TRP A 218 -26.60 27.74 -23.58
C TRP A 218 -27.24 27.62 -24.97
N SER A 219 -27.65 28.73 -25.59
CA SER A 219 -28.49 28.71 -26.79
C SER A 219 -27.73 28.85 -28.12
N GLN A 220 -26.44 29.21 -28.12
CA GLN A 220 -25.69 29.42 -29.36
C GLN A 220 -24.23 28.99 -29.25
N THR A 221 -23.90 27.73 -29.55
CA THR A 221 -22.59 27.43 -30.13
C THR A 221 -22.60 26.08 -30.84
N ASN A 222 -22.38 26.09 -32.15
CA ASN A 222 -22.18 24.90 -32.99
C ASN A 222 -20.80 24.23 -32.78
N LEU A 223 -20.28 24.20 -31.55
CA LEU A 223 -19.04 23.48 -31.23
C LEU A 223 -19.39 22.08 -30.70
N PRO A 224 -18.61 21.04 -31.06
CA PRO A 224 -18.82 19.71 -30.51
C PRO A 224 -18.65 19.74 -28.99
N GLU A 225 -19.69 19.32 -28.27
CA GLU A 225 -19.67 19.26 -26.80
C GLU A 225 -18.59 18.29 -26.32
N SER A 226 -17.77 18.71 -25.35
CA SER A 226 -16.77 17.82 -24.75
C SER A 226 -17.46 16.74 -23.92
N ALA A 227 -16.83 15.57 -23.78
CA ALA A 227 -17.36 14.50 -22.94
C ALA A 227 -17.53 14.92 -21.46
N VAL A 228 -16.73 15.91 -21.01
CA VAL A 228 -16.82 16.50 -19.67
C VAL A 228 -18.07 17.39 -19.57
N GLU A 229 -18.34 18.22 -20.58
CA GLU A 229 -19.54 19.07 -20.63
C GLU A 229 -20.82 18.25 -20.58
N LEU A 230 -20.92 17.18 -21.38
CA LEU A 230 -22.05 16.25 -21.38
C LEU A 230 -22.26 15.59 -19.99
N SER A 231 -21.17 15.17 -19.37
CA SER A 231 -21.20 14.54 -18.04
C SER A 231 -21.65 15.53 -16.95
N LEU A 232 -21.21 16.79 -17.03
CA LEU A 232 -21.63 17.83 -16.11
C LEU A 232 -23.10 18.20 -16.28
N LYS A 233 -23.60 18.31 -17.52
CA LYS A 233 -25.03 18.58 -17.80
C LYS A 233 -25.92 17.47 -17.24
N GLU A 234 -25.54 16.21 -17.45
CA GLU A 234 -26.26 15.05 -16.89
C GLU A 234 -26.25 15.07 -15.36
N LEU A 235 -25.11 15.37 -14.74
CA LEU A 235 -24.99 15.41 -13.28
C LEU A 235 -25.82 16.55 -12.66
N CYS A 236 -25.77 17.74 -13.27
CA CYS A 236 -26.60 18.88 -12.85
C CYS A 236 -28.09 18.56 -12.96
N SER A 237 -28.50 17.90 -14.05
CA SER A 237 -29.90 17.50 -14.29
C SER A 237 -30.38 16.44 -13.30
N ARG A 238 -29.53 15.47 -12.98
CA ARG A 238 -29.85 14.36 -12.06
C ARG A 238 -29.96 14.81 -10.60
N HIS A 239 -29.15 15.78 -10.19
CA HIS A 239 -29.06 16.23 -8.80
C HIS A 239 -29.68 17.61 -8.56
N ASN A 240 -30.30 18.21 -9.57
CA ASN A 240 -30.90 19.55 -9.52
C ASN A 240 -29.93 20.62 -8.98
N LEU A 241 -28.67 20.54 -9.39
CA LEU A 241 -27.61 21.44 -8.93
C LEU A 241 -27.69 22.78 -9.65
N SER A 242 -27.57 23.88 -8.92
CA SER A 242 -27.46 25.21 -9.51
C SER A 242 -26.06 25.45 -10.06
N THR A 243 -25.95 26.25 -11.12
CA THR A 243 -24.67 26.69 -11.69
C THR A 243 -23.79 27.40 -10.65
N SER A 244 -24.41 28.09 -9.69
CA SER A 244 -23.72 28.73 -8.56
C SER A 244 -23.11 27.71 -7.57
N ALA A 245 -23.83 26.62 -7.27
CA ALA A 245 -23.29 25.54 -6.44
C ALA A 245 -22.12 24.83 -7.13
N LEU A 246 -22.25 24.54 -8.44
CA LEU A 246 -21.16 23.97 -9.23
C LEU A 246 -19.95 24.92 -9.30
N GLY A 247 -20.18 26.22 -9.48
CA GLY A 247 -19.12 27.24 -9.46
C GLY A 247 -18.40 27.32 -8.12
N SER A 248 -19.12 27.16 -7.00
CA SER A 248 -18.53 27.14 -5.66
C SER A 248 -17.66 25.90 -5.43
N VAL A 249 -18.13 24.72 -5.86
CA VAL A 249 -17.36 23.47 -5.80
C VAL A 249 -16.12 23.56 -6.69
N TYR A 250 -16.26 24.08 -7.90
CA TYR A 250 -15.15 24.34 -8.81
C TYR A 250 -14.12 25.27 -8.17
N ALA A 251 -14.55 26.40 -7.60
CA ALA A 251 -13.65 27.38 -7.00
C ALA A 251 -12.83 26.76 -5.85
N ASN A 252 -13.45 25.96 -4.98
CA ASN A 252 -12.75 25.27 -3.90
C ASN A 252 -11.75 24.24 -4.44
N LEU A 253 -12.16 23.43 -5.42
CA LEU A 253 -11.31 22.41 -6.03
C LEU A 253 -10.12 23.03 -6.76
N ALA A 254 -10.36 24.10 -7.52
CA ALA A 254 -9.35 24.84 -8.25
C ALA A 254 -8.34 25.49 -7.29
N LYS A 255 -8.82 26.12 -6.20
CA LYS A 255 -7.95 26.67 -5.14
C LYS A 255 -7.05 25.60 -4.53
N LYS A 256 -7.62 24.45 -4.12
CA LYS A 256 -6.87 23.34 -3.52
C LYS A 256 -5.76 22.84 -4.46
N HIS A 257 -6.09 22.60 -5.73
CA HIS A 257 -5.11 22.12 -6.70
C HIS A 257 -4.06 23.18 -7.06
N CYS A 258 -4.45 24.44 -7.28
CA CYS A 258 -3.51 25.52 -7.57
C CYS A 258 -2.50 25.70 -6.43
N ARG A 259 -2.95 25.67 -5.17
CA ARG A 259 -2.06 25.70 -3.99
C ARG A 259 -1.04 24.56 -4.03
N GLY A 260 -1.51 23.33 -4.18
CA GLY A 260 -0.64 22.15 -4.24
C GLY A 260 0.38 22.22 -5.37
N TRP A 261 -0.05 22.61 -6.57
CA TRP A 261 0.85 22.72 -7.73
C TRP A 261 1.84 23.87 -7.59
N MET A 262 1.44 25.00 -7.01
CA MET A 262 2.36 26.10 -6.70
C MET A 262 3.43 25.70 -5.68
N ALA A 263 3.07 24.92 -4.64
CA ALA A 263 4.05 24.38 -3.71
C ALA A 263 5.03 23.44 -4.42
N TRP A 264 4.54 22.55 -5.28
CA TRP A 264 5.38 21.61 -6.04
C TRP A 264 6.33 22.33 -7.02
N ASN A 265 5.89 23.45 -7.59
CA ASN A 265 6.68 24.20 -8.57
C ASN A 265 8.04 24.65 -8.04
N SER A 266 8.16 24.88 -6.73
CA SER A 266 9.43 25.28 -6.08
C SER A 266 10.54 24.23 -6.25
N HIS A 267 10.18 22.95 -6.37
CA HIS A 267 11.11 21.83 -6.46
C HIS A 267 11.03 21.04 -7.78
N PHE A 268 10.04 21.35 -8.61
CA PHE A 268 9.74 20.63 -9.86
C PHE A 268 10.94 20.53 -10.81
N CYS A 269 11.56 21.67 -11.15
CA CYS A 269 12.66 21.68 -12.11
C CYS A 269 13.85 20.84 -11.62
N GLN A 270 14.14 20.93 -10.31
CA GLN A 270 15.20 20.16 -9.68
C GLN A 270 14.89 18.65 -9.70
N LEU A 271 13.63 18.28 -9.45
CA LEU A 271 13.17 16.89 -9.46
C LEU A 271 13.21 16.26 -10.86
N LEU A 272 12.84 17.02 -11.91
CA LEU A 272 12.95 16.54 -13.29
C LEU A 272 14.39 16.32 -13.73
N ILE A 273 15.29 17.26 -13.41
CA ILE A 273 16.73 17.13 -13.71
C ILE A 273 17.33 15.95 -12.94
N TRP A 274 17.03 15.85 -11.64
CA TRP A 274 17.53 14.77 -10.79
C TRP A 274 17.06 13.39 -11.25
N SER A 275 15.79 13.25 -11.65
CA SER A 275 15.20 11.97 -12.04
C SER A 275 15.71 11.44 -13.39
N GLN A 276 16.32 12.30 -14.22
CA GLN A 276 16.76 11.93 -15.57
C GLN A 276 17.78 10.78 -15.58
N LYS A 277 18.64 10.70 -14.55
CA LYS A 277 19.66 9.64 -14.42
C LYS A 277 19.09 8.25 -14.11
N TYR A 278 17.83 8.15 -13.72
CA TYR A 278 17.16 6.88 -13.41
C TYR A 278 16.15 6.45 -14.49
N LEU A 279 16.07 7.19 -15.60
CA LEU A 279 15.25 6.81 -16.74
C LEU A 279 15.99 5.77 -17.59
N SER A 280 15.31 4.67 -17.91
CA SER A 280 15.82 3.69 -18.87
C SER A 280 15.65 4.23 -20.31
N PRO A 281 16.55 3.91 -21.25
CA PRO A 281 16.47 4.36 -22.64
C PRO A 281 15.25 3.80 -23.42
N GLU A 282 14.56 2.80 -22.85
CA GLU A 282 13.37 2.17 -23.42
C GLU A 282 12.10 3.03 -23.30
N TRP A 283 12.16 4.10 -22.51
CA TRP A 283 11.04 5.00 -22.33
C TRP A 283 11.11 6.12 -23.38
N PRO A 284 10.03 6.36 -24.15
CA PRO A 284 10.02 7.41 -25.16
C PRO A 284 10.42 8.73 -24.51
N GLU A 285 11.37 9.44 -25.13
CA GLU A 285 11.74 10.78 -24.70
C GLU A 285 10.46 11.58 -24.47
N GLU A 286 10.23 11.98 -23.22
CA GLU A 286 9.09 12.79 -22.82
C GLU A 286 9.34 14.21 -23.32
N THR A 287 9.20 14.40 -24.64
CA THR A 287 9.18 15.74 -25.21
C THR A 287 7.99 16.45 -24.58
N ASP A 288 8.27 17.60 -23.97
CA ASP A 288 7.31 18.64 -23.60
C ASP A 288 6.66 18.64 -22.19
N VAL A 289 7.04 17.74 -21.26
CA VAL A 289 6.47 17.77 -19.88
C VAL A 289 6.81 19.08 -19.14
N GLY A 290 8.00 19.63 -19.39
CA GLY A 290 8.42 20.91 -18.81
C GLY A 290 7.57 22.09 -19.28
N GLN A 291 7.34 22.23 -20.59
CA GLN A 291 6.56 23.36 -21.12
C GLN A 291 5.07 23.20 -20.76
N GLN A 292 4.55 21.97 -20.76
CA GLN A 292 3.18 21.71 -20.28
C GLN A 292 3.01 22.11 -18.82
N TRP A 293 4.01 21.85 -17.98
CA TRP A 293 3.98 22.31 -16.59
C TRP A 293 4.02 23.83 -16.47
N ASP A 294 4.83 24.52 -17.28
CA ASP A 294 4.85 25.98 -17.30
C ASP A 294 3.48 26.56 -17.69
N LEU A 295 2.76 25.91 -18.62
CA LEU A 295 1.39 26.26 -18.97
C LEU A 295 0.42 26.04 -17.80
N VAL A 296 0.54 24.92 -17.07
CA VAL A 296 -0.24 24.68 -15.85
C VAL A 296 -0.01 25.81 -14.85
N MET A 297 1.24 26.19 -14.63
CA MET A 297 1.61 27.22 -13.66
C MET A 297 1.11 28.60 -14.06
N HIS A 298 1.14 28.93 -15.35
CA HIS A 298 0.53 30.15 -15.87
C HIS A 298 -0.98 30.17 -15.61
N PHE A 299 -1.67 29.07 -15.91
CA PHE A 299 -3.12 28.94 -15.69
C PHE A 299 -3.49 29.01 -14.20
N CYS A 300 -2.69 28.40 -13.32
CA CYS A 300 -2.89 28.46 -11.88
C CYS A 300 -2.85 29.88 -11.35
N LYS A 301 -1.89 30.69 -11.81
CA LYS A 301 -1.77 32.09 -11.39
C LYS A 301 -3.01 32.89 -11.79
N LEU A 302 -3.48 32.72 -13.03
CA LEU A 302 -4.68 33.40 -13.53
C LEU A 302 -5.94 33.01 -12.75
N ILE A 303 -6.17 31.71 -12.51
CA ILE A 303 -7.30 31.24 -11.68
C ILE A 303 -7.19 31.79 -10.27
N TRP A 304 -5.99 31.78 -9.70
CA TRP A 304 -5.76 32.20 -8.33
C TRP A 304 -6.09 33.69 -8.16
N GLU A 305 -5.57 34.55 -9.03
CA GLU A 305 -5.83 35.99 -9.05
C GLU A 305 -7.34 36.27 -9.17
N GLU A 306 -8.02 35.55 -10.07
CA GLU A 306 -9.46 35.72 -10.29
C GLU A 306 -10.30 35.28 -9.08
N LEU A 307 -9.98 34.13 -8.47
CA LEU A 307 -10.75 33.56 -7.37
C LEU A 307 -10.41 34.15 -6.00
N ALA A 308 -9.20 34.71 -5.84
CA ALA A 308 -8.75 35.35 -4.60
C ALA A 308 -9.11 36.84 -4.56
N LYS A 309 -9.38 37.49 -5.70
CA LYS A 309 -9.61 38.95 -5.80
C LYS A 309 -8.47 39.77 -5.17
N VAL A 310 -7.25 39.25 -5.21
CA VAL A 310 -6.03 39.89 -4.68
C VAL A 310 -4.94 39.74 -5.72
N ASP A 311 -4.31 40.86 -6.11
CA ASP A 311 -3.18 40.88 -7.03
C ASP A 311 -1.91 40.34 -6.33
N SER A 312 -1.27 39.37 -6.99
CA SER A 312 0.09 38.87 -6.75
C SER A 312 0.55 38.79 -5.28
N VAL A 313 0.23 37.68 -4.62
CA VAL A 313 0.91 37.26 -3.39
C VAL A 313 1.80 36.06 -3.72
N ILE A 314 3.12 36.27 -3.64
CA ILE A 314 4.08 35.17 -3.51
C ILE A 314 3.78 34.52 -2.17
N MET A 315 3.20 33.32 -2.20
CA MET A 315 2.84 32.57 -1.00
C MET A 315 4.14 32.11 -0.32
N GLU A 316 4.45 32.69 0.84
CA GLU A 316 5.38 32.07 1.78
C GLU A 316 4.75 30.74 2.21
N LEU A 317 5.52 29.66 2.13
CA LEU A 317 5.08 28.30 2.45
C LEU A 317 4.55 28.26 3.90
N GLU A 318 3.23 28.24 4.07
CA GLU A 318 2.62 27.87 5.35
C GLU A 318 3.00 26.41 5.67
N ASP A 319 3.26 26.17 6.95
CA ASP A 319 3.81 24.95 7.52
C ASP A 319 2.96 23.72 7.16
N ASN A 320 3.61 22.59 6.88
CA ASN A 320 2.98 21.33 6.45
C ASN A 320 1.87 20.82 7.40
N GLY A 321 1.80 21.33 8.64
CA GLY A 321 0.81 20.97 9.65
C GLY A 321 -0.63 21.35 9.28
N ASP A 322 -0.84 22.51 8.63
CA ASP A 322 -2.19 22.96 8.26
C ASP A 322 -2.79 22.11 7.12
N TYR A 323 -1.93 21.48 6.32
CA TYR A 323 -2.32 20.60 5.22
C TYR A 323 -2.82 19.23 5.72
N GLU A 324 -2.18 18.69 6.75
CA GLU A 324 -2.62 17.46 7.41
C GLU A 324 -3.93 17.69 8.18
N GLU A 325 -4.09 18.85 8.83
CA GLU A 325 -5.32 19.20 9.54
C GLU A 325 -6.53 19.33 8.60
N GLU A 326 -6.40 20.02 7.45
CA GLU A 326 -7.48 20.11 6.46
C GLU A 326 -7.84 18.76 5.81
N GLU A 327 -6.88 17.85 5.61
CA GLU A 327 -7.12 16.53 5.05
C GLU A 327 -7.78 15.56 6.04
N ILE A 328 -7.42 15.66 7.33
CA ILE A 328 -8.06 14.94 8.43
C ILE A 328 -9.52 15.40 8.60
N LEU A 329 -9.77 16.71 8.59
CA LEU A 329 -11.12 17.27 8.72
C LEU A 329 -12.03 16.85 7.56
N GLN A 330 -11.52 16.80 6.32
CA GLN A 330 -12.28 16.33 5.15
C GLN A 330 -12.56 14.81 5.20
N GLN A 331 -11.68 14.00 5.79
CA GLN A 331 -11.93 12.58 6.01
C GLN A 331 -12.94 12.31 7.12
N GLU A 332 -12.96 13.13 8.17
CA GLU A 332 -13.96 13.04 9.25
C GLU A 332 -15.36 13.43 8.77
N GLU A 333 -15.50 14.48 7.96
CA GLU A 333 -16.78 14.88 7.33
C GLU A 333 -17.38 13.78 6.44
N LEU A 334 -16.54 13.00 5.75
CA LEU A 334 -16.97 11.88 4.91
C LEU A 334 -17.30 10.61 5.72
N GLN A 335 -16.85 10.52 6.97
CA GLN A 335 -17.05 9.36 7.84
C GLN A 335 -18.19 9.54 8.84
N THR A 336 -18.70 10.76 9.05
CA THR A 336 -19.93 10.97 9.82
C THR A 336 -21.13 10.35 9.09
N PRO A 337 -21.81 9.33 9.66
CA PRO A 337 -23.05 8.83 9.10
C PRO A 337 -24.10 9.93 9.25
N PHE A 338 -24.58 10.45 8.12
CA PHE A 338 -25.78 11.27 8.06
C PHE A 338 -26.94 10.50 8.71
N GLY A 339 -27.38 10.97 9.88
CA GLY A 339 -28.64 10.55 10.50
C GLY A 339 -28.49 10.06 11.94
N MET A 340 -28.68 10.99 12.87
CA MET A 340 -29.54 10.85 14.07
C MET A 340 -29.52 12.21 14.78
N ASP A 341 -30.21 13.18 14.19
CA ASP A 341 -30.62 14.37 14.93
C ASP A 341 -32.12 14.24 15.15
N GLY A 342 -32.51 14.02 16.41
CA GLY A 342 -33.87 13.62 16.74
C GLY A 342 -34.03 13.20 18.20
N MET A 343 -34.05 14.21 19.08
CA MET A 343 -34.66 14.21 20.42
C MET A 343 -34.15 13.17 21.43
N ASP A 344 -33.41 13.63 22.44
CA ASP A 344 -33.96 13.59 23.80
C ASP A 344 -33.29 14.66 24.66
N GLY A 345 -34.08 15.65 25.07
CA GLY A 345 -33.74 16.49 26.18
C GLY A 345 -34.48 15.95 27.39
N ARG A 346 -33.75 15.46 28.40
CA ARG A 346 -34.15 15.54 29.80
C ARG A 346 -33.03 15.11 30.76
N GLU A 347 -32.73 16.07 31.63
CA GLU A 347 -32.49 15.93 33.06
C GLU A 347 -31.16 15.29 33.51
N GLU A 348 -30.24 16.21 33.82
CA GLU A 348 -29.39 16.20 35.01
C GLU A 348 -30.03 15.45 36.20
N ASN A 349 -29.29 14.48 36.76
CA ASN A 349 -29.03 14.46 38.21
C ASN A 349 -27.93 13.47 38.58
N GLU A 350 -26.98 14.02 39.35
CA GLU A 350 -26.18 13.44 40.45
C GLU A 350 -26.37 11.95 40.77
N MET A 351 -25.26 11.21 40.89
CA MET A 351 -24.82 10.71 42.20
C MET A 351 -23.41 10.11 42.15
N GLU A 352 -22.62 10.56 43.11
CA GLU A 352 -21.36 10.01 43.59
C GLU A 352 -21.47 8.51 43.93
N LEU A 353 -20.47 7.72 43.54
CA LEU A 353 -19.60 6.90 44.41
C LEU A 353 -18.53 6.16 43.60
#